data_AF-A0A813JZ22-F1
#
_entry.id   AF-A0A813JZ22-F1
#
_cell.length_a   1.000
_cell.length_b   1.000
_cell.length_c   1.000
_cell.angle_alpha   90.00
_cell.angle_beta   90.00
_cell.angle_gamma   90.00
#
_symmetry.space_group_name_H-M   'P 1'
#
loop_
_entity.id
_entity.type
_entity.pdbx_description
1 polymer ?
#
loop_
_entity_poly.entity_id
_entity_poly.type
_entity_poly.pdbx_seq_one_letter_code
_entity_poly.pdbx_strand_id
1 'polypeptide(L)'
;MLLSPEMMMHNGPPPSGVLDQRWIWRLLLATFGLLFTLQVVTADAAGALLTALLLGFGCIMVYDGMREMAKYALVYAMLCSLNCFFELLPLVTDLDGRVTRSTHLAEPIMRENGVRETTYTLTTKVTPFFEDSLGLVYNLTSLGMLLSPLCMAVGAYLAFSAHSETQQLIASAYGDDWGMPRSVTTGSSEFHTPDFHSPYHSPNQSHRDIEALRSGGHRGGGVPSPSPFRFTGQSYKLPATED
;
A
#
# COMPACT_ATOMS: atom_id res chain seq x y z
N MET A 1 -30.48 -9.07 -1.85
CA MET A 1 -30.09 -10.23 -2.68
C MET A 1 -28.56 -10.19 -2.78
N LEU A 2 -27.78 -10.63 -1.79
CA LEU A 2 -27.90 -11.78 -0.87
C LEU A 2 -27.51 -13.12 -1.53
N LEU A 3 -26.40 -13.13 -2.27
CA LEU A 3 -25.57 -14.34 -2.30
C LEU A 3 -25.02 -14.48 -0.88
N SER A 4 -25.60 -15.36 -0.06
CA SER A 4 -25.02 -15.71 1.23
C SER A 4 -23.65 -16.31 0.95
N PRO A 5 -22.53 -15.58 1.19
CA PRO A 5 -21.18 -16.05 0.84
C PRO A 5 -20.83 -17.32 1.63
N GLU A 6 -21.58 -17.60 2.69
CA GLU A 6 -21.45 -18.78 3.53
C GLU A 6 -21.72 -20.10 2.81
N MET A 7 -22.49 -20.13 1.70
CA MET A 7 -22.78 -21.40 1.00
C MET A 7 -21.67 -21.88 0.06
N MET A 8 -20.63 -21.08 -0.19
CA MET A 8 -19.50 -21.48 -1.06
C MET A 8 -18.20 -21.79 -0.27
N MET A 9 -18.23 -21.75 1.06
CA MET A 9 -17.04 -22.05 1.86
C MET A 9 -16.88 -23.55 2.04
N HIS A 10 -16.14 -24.16 1.12
CA HIS A 10 -15.64 -25.51 1.30
C HIS A 10 -14.61 -25.51 2.45
N ASN A 11 -14.94 -26.17 3.56
CA ASN A 11 -14.05 -26.37 4.71
C ASN A 11 -12.93 -27.39 4.40
N GLY A 12 -12.22 -27.15 3.30
CA GLY A 12 -11.06 -27.93 2.90
C GLY A 12 -9.80 -27.51 3.67
N PRO A 13 -8.75 -28.35 3.68
CA PRO A 13 -7.44 -27.91 4.13
C PRO A 13 -6.97 -26.70 3.29
N PRO A 14 -6.31 -25.70 3.90
CA PRO A 14 -5.84 -24.53 3.16
C PRO A 14 -4.81 -24.93 2.08
N PRO A 15 -4.74 -24.20 0.94
CA PRO A 15 -3.74 -24.41 -0.11
C PRO A 15 -2.33 -24.50 0.47
N SER A 16 -1.53 -25.47 0.00
CA SER A 16 -0.13 -25.60 0.43
C SER A 16 0.71 -24.37 0.09
N GLY A 17 0.42 -23.67 -1.01
CA GLY A 17 1.09 -22.41 -1.38
C GLY A 17 0.94 -21.32 -0.33
N VAL A 18 -0.29 -21.12 0.17
CA VAL A 18 -0.58 -20.22 1.29
C VAL A 18 0.11 -20.66 2.58
N LEU A 19 0.19 -21.97 2.84
CA LEU A 19 0.88 -22.50 4.02
C LEU A 19 2.38 -22.22 3.98
N ASP A 20 3.03 -22.26 2.83
CA ASP A 20 4.47 -21.97 2.76
C ASP A 20 4.78 -20.49 3.10
N GLN A 21 3.79 -19.61 2.96
CA GLN A 21 3.93 -18.18 3.28
C GLN A 21 3.74 -17.86 4.78
N ARG A 22 3.54 -18.84 5.68
CA ARG A 22 3.33 -18.59 7.14
C ARG A 22 4.38 -17.67 7.75
N TRP A 23 5.63 -17.84 7.36
CA TRP A 23 6.73 -17.02 7.86
C TRP A 23 6.56 -15.54 7.50
N ILE A 24 6.19 -15.26 6.25
CA ILE A 24 6.01 -13.90 5.75
C ILE A 24 4.83 -13.22 6.46
N TRP A 25 3.72 -13.95 6.68
CA TRP A 25 2.60 -13.44 7.48
C TRP A 25 2.99 -13.09 8.91
N ARG A 26 3.83 -13.91 9.57
CA ARG A 26 4.34 -13.59 10.91
C ARG A 26 5.25 -12.37 10.91
N LEU A 27 6.10 -12.23 9.89
CA LEU A 27 6.94 -11.06 9.70
C LEU A 27 6.10 -9.79 9.50
N LEU A 28 5.03 -9.87 8.69
CA LEU A 28 4.09 -8.78 8.48
C LEU A 28 3.41 -8.36 9.80
N LEU A 29 2.91 -9.32 10.59
CA LEU A 29 2.31 -9.04 11.91
C LEU A 29 3.31 -8.39 12.87
N ALA A 30 4.56 -8.88 12.89
CA ALA A 30 5.61 -8.27 13.69
C ALA A 30 5.90 -6.83 13.24
N THR A 31 5.88 -6.57 11.93
CA THR A 31 6.09 -5.23 11.36
C THR A 31 4.92 -4.30 11.68
N PHE A 32 3.67 -4.78 11.62
CA PHE A 32 2.51 -4.01 12.08
C PHE A 32 2.54 -3.72 13.58
N GLY A 33 2.99 -4.67 14.40
CA GLY A 33 3.22 -4.45 15.82
C GLY A 33 4.26 -3.35 16.06
N LEU A 34 5.38 -3.38 15.33
CA LEU A 34 6.39 -2.33 15.39
C LEU A 34 5.83 -0.97 14.94
N LEU A 35 5.13 -0.92 13.80
CA LEU A 35 4.49 0.30 13.30
C LEU A 35 3.51 0.87 14.31
N PHE A 36 2.66 0.03 14.91
CA PHE A 36 1.74 0.47 15.96
C PHE A 36 2.49 1.12 17.14
N THR A 37 3.60 0.52 17.59
CA THR A 37 4.42 1.14 18.64
C THR A 37 5.04 2.47 18.21
N LEU A 38 5.51 2.58 16.95
CA LEU A 38 6.03 3.83 16.41
C LEU A 38 4.95 4.91 16.39
N GLN A 39 3.74 4.57 15.92
CA GLN A 39 2.61 5.50 15.85
C GLN A 39 2.18 6.01 17.24
N VAL A 40 2.19 5.14 18.25
CA VAL A 40 1.94 5.52 19.65
C VAL A 40 3.02 6.48 20.16
N VAL A 41 4.30 6.23 19.86
CA VAL A 41 5.42 7.10 20.24
C VAL A 41 5.35 8.47 19.54
N THR A 42 4.90 8.51 18.29
CA THR A 42 4.76 9.75 17.52
C THR A 42 3.44 10.47 17.78
N ALA A 43 2.61 9.96 18.69
CA ALA A 43 1.29 10.49 19.04
C ALA A 43 0.32 10.63 17.83
N ASP A 44 0.45 9.76 16.83
CA ASP A 44 -0.49 9.68 15.70
C ASP A 44 -1.64 8.72 16.06
N ALA A 45 -2.67 9.25 16.71
CA ALA A 45 -3.79 8.44 17.17
C ALA A 45 -4.60 7.82 16.00
N ALA A 46 -4.73 8.53 14.87
CA ALA A 46 -5.54 8.06 13.76
C ALA A 46 -4.87 6.88 13.05
N GLY A 47 -3.58 7.00 12.73
CA GLY A 47 -2.86 5.89 12.13
C GLY A 47 -2.64 4.73 13.12
N ALA A 48 -2.47 5.00 14.42
CA ALA A 48 -2.37 3.94 15.44
C ALA A 48 -3.65 3.10 15.50
N LEU A 49 -4.83 3.71 15.39
CA LEU A 49 -6.10 2.99 15.34
C LEU A 49 -6.23 2.14 14.06
N LEU A 50 -5.84 2.69 12.91
CA LEU A 50 -5.89 1.96 11.63
C LEU A 50 -4.92 0.76 11.61
N THR A 51 -3.69 0.96 12.09
CA THR A 51 -2.69 -0.11 12.21
C THR A 51 -3.11 -1.17 13.24
N ALA A 52 -3.68 -0.78 14.38
CA ALA A 52 -4.20 -1.72 15.37
C ALA A 52 -5.35 -2.58 14.81
N LEU A 53 -6.26 -1.96 14.04
CA LEU A 53 -7.37 -2.68 13.39
C LEU A 53 -6.84 -3.70 12.37
N LEU A 54 -5.88 -3.30 11.53
CA LEU A 54 -5.22 -4.20 10.58
C LEU A 54 -4.45 -5.32 11.28
N LEU A 55 -3.74 -5.01 12.35
CA LEU A 55 -3.06 -5.99 13.18
C LEU A 55 -4.06 -7.00 13.76
N GLY A 56 -5.22 -6.54 14.25
CA GLY A 56 -6.29 -7.39 14.76
C GLY A 56 -6.82 -8.38 13.72
N PHE A 57 -7.14 -7.90 12.51
CA PHE A 57 -7.58 -8.77 11.41
C PHE A 57 -6.49 -9.78 11.01
N GLY A 58 -5.26 -9.32 10.85
CA GLY A 58 -4.14 -10.21 10.53
C GLY A 58 -3.89 -11.26 11.60
N CYS A 59 -4.03 -10.90 12.89
CA CYS A 59 -3.94 -11.84 14.01
C CYS A 59 -5.03 -12.91 13.93
N ILE A 60 -6.29 -12.53 13.70
CA ILE A 60 -7.40 -13.48 13.55
C ILE A 60 -7.13 -14.44 12.37
N MET A 61 -6.68 -13.91 11.23
CA MET A 61 -6.38 -14.73 10.05
C MET A 61 -5.28 -15.78 10.29
N VAL A 62 -4.26 -15.44 11.09
CA VAL A 62 -3.14 -16.35 11.38
C VAL A 62 -3.44 -17.29 12.55
N TYR A 63 -4.29 -16.89 13.50
CA TYR A 63 -4.59 -17.65 14.72
C TYR A 63 -5.23 -19.01 14.42
N ASP A 64 -6.21 -19.07 13.51
CA ASP A 64 -6.91 -20.31 13.14
C ASP A 64 -6.17 -21.16 12.09
N GLY A 65 -4.84 -20.98 11.99
CA GLY A 65 -4.01 -21.73 11.05
C GLY A 65 -4.35 -21.45 9.58
N MET A 66 -4.87 -20.25 9.28
CA MET A 66 -5.30 -19.79 7.96
C MET A 66 -6.54 -20.50 7.38
N ARG A 67 -7.34 -21.21 8.20
CA ARG A 67 -8.56 -21.89 7.73
C ARG A 67 -9.62 -20.92 7.19
N GLU A 68 -9.86 -19.82 7.88
CA GLU A 68 -10.84 -18.80 7.46
C GLU A 68 -10.22 -17.69 6.59
N MET A 69 -8.99 -17.88 6.11
CA MET A 69 -8.26 -16.83 5.41
C MET A 69 -9.00 -16.34 4.17
N ALA A 70 -9.59 -17.26 3.40
CA ALA A 70 -10.36 -16.93 2.21
C ALA A 70 -11.51 -15.93 2.45
N LYS A 71 -12.15 -15.99 3.64
CA LYS A 71 -13.27 -15.14 4.03
C LYS A 71 -12.84 -13.70 4.25
N TYR A 72 -11.71 -13.52 4.94
CA TYR A 72 -11.24 -12.21 5.36
C TYR A 72 -10.19 -11.61 4.41
N ALA A 73 -9.54 -12.42 3.58
CA ALA A 73 -8.43 -11.99 2.72
C ALA A 73 -8.81 -10.83 1.79
N LEU A 74 -9.97 -10.89 1.12
CA LEU A 74 -10.37 -9.81 0.22
C LEU A 74 -10.68 -8.51 0.97
N VAL A 75 -11.40 -8.60 2.10
CA VAL A 75 -11.71 -7.43 2.94
C VAL A 75 -10.42 -6.82 3.49
N TYR A 76 -9.50 -7.66 3.95
CA TYR A 76 -8.19 -7.25 4.44
C TYR A 76 -7.33 -6.62 3.34
N ALA A 77 -7.34 -7.17 2.12
CA ALA A 77 -6.63 -6.60 0.97
C ALA A 77 -7.15 -5.19 0.61
N MET A 78 -8.48 -5.02 0.57
CA MET A 78 -9.12 -3.73 0.30
C MET A 78 -8.79 -2.70 1.39
N LEU A 79 -8.86 -3.11 2.65
CA LEU A 79 -8.53 -2.25 3.79
C LEU A 79 -7.06 -1.83 3.78
N CYS A 80 -6.14 -2.78 3.55
CA CYS A 80 -4.72 -2.47 3.36
C CYS A 80 -4.49 -1.51 2.18
N SER A 81 -5.17 -1.71 1.05
CA SER A 81 -5.00 -0.87 -0.14
C SER A 81 -5.50 0.57 0.09
N LEU A 82 -6.64 0.74 0.74
CA LEU A 82 -7.18 2.06 1.07
C LEU A 82 -6.29 2.79 2.08
N ASN A 83 -5.82 2.10 3.12
CA ASN A 83 -4.91 2.67 4.10
C ASN A 83 -3.57 3.04 3.45
N CYS A 84 -3.04 2.19 2.57
CA CYS A 84 -1.85 2.50 1.78
C CYS A 84 -2.05 3.78 0.96
N PHE A 85 -3.21 3.94 0.31
CA PHE A 85 -3.49 5.12 -0.49
C PHE A 85 -3.56 6.40 0.37
N PHE A 86 -4.27 6.36 1.51
CA PHE A 86 -4.38 7.51 2.40
C PHE A 86 -3.06 7.89 3.07
N GLU A 87 -2.16 6.94 3.32
CA GLU A 87 -0.82 7.23 3.84
C GLU A 87 0.16 7.68 2.75
N LEU A 88 -0.06 7.26 1.49
CA LEU A 88 0.77 7.68 0.37
C LEU A 88 0.57 9.17 0.04
N LEU A 89 -0.65 9.70 0.19
CA LEU A 89 -0.95 11.12 -0.06
C LEU A 89 -0.08 12.08 0.80
N PRO A 90 -0.08 12.00 2.14
CA PRO A 90 0.77 12.86 2.98
C PRO A 90 2.26 12.56 2.75
N LEU A 91 2.64 11.33 2.44
CA LEU A 91 4.03 11.01 2.12
C LEU A 91 4.51 11.75 0.86
N VAL A 92 3.69 11.78 -0.19
CA VAL A 92 4.00 12.48 -1.44
C VAL A 92 4.06 13.99 -1.24
N THR A 93 3.18 14.56 -0.40
CA THR A 93 3.22 16.01 -0.10
C THR A 93 4.43 16.40 0.74
N ASP A 94 4.90 15.53 1.62
CA ASP A 94 6.01 15.79 2.53
C ASP A 94 7.37 15.36 1.97
N LEU A 95 7.39 14.71 0.79
CA LEU A 95 8.62 14.22 0.16
C LEU A 95 9.56 15.36 -0.26
N ASP A 96 9.01 16.54 -0.56
CA ASP A 96 9.76 17.76 -0.91
C ASP A 96 10.31 18.50 0.34
N GLY A 97 10.15 17.88 1.52
CA GLY A 97 10.54 18.43 2.81
C GLY A 97 9.35 18.84 3.65
N ARG A 98 9.52 18.78 4.97
CA ARG A 98 8.46 19.17 5.91
C ARG A 98 8.43 20.68 6.04
N VAL A 99 7.28 21.26 5.73
CA VAL A 99 7.06 22.70 5.81
C VAL A 99 6.42 23.02 7.15
N THR A 100 7.21 23.49 8.10
CA THR A 100 6.67 24.02 9.37
C THR A 100 6.40 25.51 9.21
N ARG A 101 5.14 25.91 9.34
CA ARG A 101 4.72 27.31 9.31
C ARG A 101 4.51 27.78 10.74
N SER A 102 5.38 28.69 11.19
CA SER A 102 5.14 29.42 12.44
C SER A 102 4.57 30.79 12.11
N THR A 103 3.38 31.07 12.60
CA THR A 103 2.75 32.39 12.49
C THR A 103 3.01 33.13 13.79
N HIS A 104 3.85 34.16 13.73
CA HIS A 104 4.04 35.07 14.85
C HIS A 104 3.14 36.29 14.61
N LEU A 105 2.26 36.60 15.58
CA LEU A 105 1.56 37.88 15.58
C LEU A 105 2.60 38.98 15.82
N ALA A 106 2.75 39.89 14.86
CA ALA A 106 3.46 41.12 15.15
C ALA A 106 2.59 41.98 16.07
N GLU A 107 3.23 42.76 16.94
CA GLU A 107 2.52 43.68 17.82
C GLU A 107 1.64 44.62 16.97
N PRO A 108 0.35 44.78 17.33
CA PRO A 108 -0.58 45.59 16.55
C PRO A 108 -0.12 47.05 16.59
N ILE A 109 0.16 47.62 15.42
CA ILE A 109 0.57 49.02 15.31
C ILE A 109 -0.71 49.84 15.10
N MET A 110 -0.99 50.76 16.02
CA MET A 110 -2.05 51.76 15.84
C MET A 110 -1.56 52.81 14.84
N ARG A 111 -2.20 52.91 13.67
CA ARG A 111 -1.95 54.04 12.76
C ARG A 111 -2.71 55.28 13.24
N GLU A 112 -2.20 56.46 12.89
CA GLU A 112 -2.77 57.78 13.27
C GLU A 112 -4.27 57.94 12.97
N ASN A 113 -4.82 57.18 12.01
CA ASN A 113 -6.23 57.26 11.63
C ASN A 113 -7.16 56.38 12.50
N GLY A 114 -6.68 55.85 13.63
CA GLY A 114 -7.46 54.93 14.48
C GLY A 114 -7.68 53.54 13.87
N VAL A 115 -7.04 53.23 12.73
CA VAL A 115 -7.11 51.91 12.09
C VAL A 115 -6.06 51.00 12.71
N ARG A 116 -6.52 49.88 13.30
CA ARG A 116 -5.66 48.83 13.86
C ARG A 116 -5.11 47.95 12.74
N GLU A 117 -3.84 48.11 12.40
CA GLU A 117 -3.15 47.24 11.45
C GLU A 117 -2.52 46.07 12.19
N THR A 118 -2.92 44.85 11.86
CA THR A 118 -2.33 43.62 12.42
C THR A 118 -1.47 42.98 11.35
N THR A 119 -0.15 43.13 11.46
CA THR A 119 0.79 42.49 10.55
C THR A 119 1.07 41.07 11.04
N TYR A 120 0.83 40.07 10.20
CA TYR A 120 1.17 38.68 10.50
C TYR A 120 2.48 38.34 9.78
N THR A 121 3.51 37.96 10.54
CA THR A 121 4.76 37.45 9.95
C THR A 121 4.70 35.93 9.91
N LEU A 122 4.62 35.38 8.70
CA LEU A 122 4.64 33.93 8.46
C LEU A 122 6.07 33.49 8.19
N THR A 123 6.68 32.76 9.12
CA THR A 123 8.00 32.15 8.91
C THR A 123 7.81 30.71 8.44
N THR A 124 8.15 30.46 7.18
CA THR A 124 8.13 29.13 6.58
C THR A 124 9.51 28.51 6.72
N LYS A 125 9.65 27.47 7.55
CA LYS A 125 10.88 26.69 7.67
C LYS A 125 10.69 25.35 6.95
N VAL A 126 11.54 25.07 5.97
CA VAL A 126 11.59 23.77 5.28
C VAL A 126 12.71 22.96 5.91
N THR A 127 12.38 21.79 6.45
CA THR A 127 13.37 20.84 6.99
C THR A 127 13.45 19.59 6.12
N PRO A 128 14.65 19.01 5.94
CA PRO A 128 14.80 17.76 5.21
C PRO A 128 14.06 16.63 5.93
N PHE A 129 13.76 15.55 5.19
CA PHE A 129 12.97 14.42 5.70
C PHE A 129 13.65 13.73 6.89
N PHE A 130 14.98 13.64 6.89
CA PHE A 130 15.80 13.19 8.00
C PHE A 130 16.77 14.30 8.42
N GLU A 131 16.83 14.60 9.71
CA GLU A 131 17.75 15.60 10.25
C GLU A 131 18.20 15.20 11.66
N ASP A 132 19.49 14.92 11.82
CA ASP A 132 20.05 14.49 13.11
C ASP A 132 19.95 15.58 14.21
N SER A 133 19.85 16.85 13.81
CA SER A 133 19.72 18.00 14.71
C SER A 133 18.35 18.05 15.41
N LEU A 134 17.31 17.44 14.83
CA LEU A 134 15.93 17.48 15.32
C LEU A 134 15.59 16.34 16.30
N GLY A 135 16.55 15.44 16.54
CA GLY A 135 16.46 14.34 17.50
C GLY A 135 15.79 13.08 16.97
N LEU A 136 15.84 12.02 17.78
CA LEU A 136 15.39 10.67 17.37
C LEU A 136 13.89 10.60 17.06
N VAL A 137 13.04 11.30 17.83
CA VAL A 137 11.59 11.26 17.63
C VAL A 137 11.22 11.77 16.23
N TYR A 138 11.86 12.85 15.77
CA TYR A 138 11.64 13.39 14.43
C TYR A 138 11.96 12.35 13.35
N ASN A 139 13.13 11.71 13.46
CA ASN A 139 13.58 10.69 12.52
C ASN A 139 12.70 9.43 12.56
N LEU A 140 12.20 9.04 13.74
CA LEU A 140 11.25 7.93 13.89
C LEU A 140 9.89 8.24 13.24
N THR A 141 9.39 9.47 13.36
CA THR A 141 8.18 9.90 12.63
C THR A 141 8.38 9.78 11.12
N SER A 142 9.51 10.27 10.61
CA SER A 142 9.85 10.17 9.18
C SER A 142 9.99 8.71 8.72
N LEU A 143 10.64 7.86 9.53
CA LEU A 143 10.74 6.43 9.25
C LEU A 143 9.36 5.75 9.24
N GLY A 144 8.49 6.08 10.20
CA GLY A 144 7.11 5.58 10.27
C GLY A 144 6.31 5.94 9.01
N MET A 145 6.44 7.18 8.52
CA MET A 145 5.78 7.63 7.29
C MET A 145 6.21 6.85 6.04
N LEU A 146 7.45 6.38 5.97
CA LEU A 146 7.93 5.54 4.86
C LEU A 146 7.55 4.06 5.03
N LEU A 147 7.72 3.54 6.24
CA LEU A 147 7.55 2.12 6.52
C LEU A 147 6.09 1.71 6.50
N SER A 148 5.18 2.61 6.88
CA SER A 148 3.75 2.32 6.94
C SER A 148 3.15 1.96 5.57
N PRO A 149 3.22 2.80 4.51
CA PRO A 149 2.67 2.44 3.20
C PRO A 149 3.36 1.21 2.57
N LEU A 150 4.65 0.98 2.86
CA LEU A 150 5.33 -0.26 2.42
C LEU A 150 4.73 -1.50 3.09
N CYS A 151 4.49 -1.46 4.41
CA CYS A 151 3.88 -2.55 5.14
C CYS A 151 2.43 -2.79 4.68
N MET A 152 1.66 -1.73 4.43
CA MET A 152 0.31 -1.80 3.87
C MET A 152 0.31 -2.45 2.48
N ALA A 153 1.26 -2.07 1.61
CA ALA A 153 1.39 -2.65 0.28
C ALA A 153 1.73 -4.15 0.33
N VAL A 154 2.65 -4.56 1.21
CA VAL A 154 2.96 -5.99 1.42
C VAL A 154 1.75 -6.73 1.97
N GLY A 155 1.02 -6.16 2.93
CA GLY A 155 -0.21 -6.75 3.47
C GLY A 155 -1.29 -6.93 2.40
N ALA A 156 -1.51 -5.93 1.55
CA ALA A 156 -2.43 -6.01 0.42
C ALA A 156 -2.00 -7.09 -0.58
N TYR A 157 -0.71 -7.13 -0.95
CA TYR A 157 -0.18 -8.12 -1.89
C TYR A 157 -0.39 -9.56 -1.40
N LEU A 158 -0.02 -9.85 -0.15
CA LEU A 158 -0.18 -11.19 0.42
C LEU A 158 -1.66 -11.60 0.49
N ALA A 159 -2.52 -10.66 0.84
CA ALA A 159 -3.96 -10.90 0.91
C ALA A 159 -4.58 -11.16 -0.46
N PHE A 160 -4.18 -10.41 -1.49
CA PHE A 160 -4.58 -10.66 -2.88
C PHE A 160 -4.06 -12.00 -3.40
N SER A 161 -2.81 -12.35 -3.10
CA SER A 161 -2.22 -13.65 -3.48
C SER A 161 -2.97 -14.82 -2.82
N ALA A 162 -3.26 -14.73 -1.53
CA ALA A 162 -4.01 -15.78 -0.84
C ALA A 162 -5.44 -15.90 -1.38
N HIS A 163 -6.07 -14.78 -1.71
CA HIS A 163 -7.40 -14.78 -2.32
C HIS A 163 -7.37 -15.43 -3.72
N SER A 164 -6.40 -15.10 -4.57
CA SER A 164 -6.30 -15.65 -5.92
C SER A 164 -6.03 -17.16 -5.92
N GLU A 165 -5.14 -17.66 -5.06
CA GLU A 165 -4.89 -19.09 -4.90
C GLU A 165 -6.16 -19.83 -4.44
N THR A 166 -6.91 -19.26 -3.51
CA THR A 166 -8.17 -19.84 -3.05
C THR A 166 -9.20 -19.92 -4.19
N GLN A 167 -9.34 -18.85 -4.98
CA GLN A 167 -10.27 -18.84 -6.12
C GLN A 167 -9.89 -19.86 -7.18
N GLN A 168 -8.60 -20.06 -7.45
CA GLN A 168 -8.12 -21.08 -8.39
C GLN A 168 -8.45 -22.50 -7.92
N LEU A 169 -8.27 -22.79 -6.62
CA LEU A 169 -8.65 -24.09 -6.06
C LEU A 169 -10.16 -24.35 -6.16
N ILE A 170 -10.97 -23.36 -5.81
CA ILE A 170 -12.44 -23.46 -5.92
C ILE A 170 -12.85 -23.73 -7.38
N ALA A 171 -12.28 -22.99 -8.33
CA ALA A 171 -12.56 -23.19 -9.75
C ALA A 171 -12.17 -24.59 -10.23
N SER A 172 -11.02 -25.10 -9.81
CA SER A 172 -10.59 -26.48 -10.15
C SER A 172 -11.52 -27.55 -9.57
N ALA A 173 -11.98 -27.38 -8.32
CA ALA A 173 -12.87 -28.34 -7.66
C ALA A 173 -14.24 -28.45 -8.35
N TYR A 174 -14.79 -27.34 -8.85
CA TYR A 174 -16.05 -27.35 -9.59
C TYR A 174 -15.90 -27.82 -11.05
N GLY A 175 -14.74 -27.61 -11.67
CA GLY A 175 -14.49 -28.00 -13.06
C GLY A 175 -14.55 -29.52 -13.30
N ASP A 176 -14.17 -30.31 -12.29
CA ASP A 176 -14.18 -31.77 -12.39
C ASP A 176 -15.58 -32.38 -12.15
N ASP A 177 -16.46 -31.69 -11.42
CA ASP A 177 -17.82 -32.17 -11.08
C ASP A 177 -18.89 -31.77 -12.11
N TRP A 178 -18.69 -30.68 -12.85
CA TRP A 178 -19.52 -30.32 -14.02
C TRP A 178 -19.27 -31.21 -15.24
N GLY A 179 -19.05 -32.51 -15.00
CA GLY A 179 -19.02 -33.53 -16.01
C GLY A 179 -20.20 -33.39 -16.96
N MET A 180 -19.96 -32.72 -18.10
CA MET A 180 -20.11 -33.40 -19.37
C MET A 180 -19.62 -34.82 -19.10
N PRO A 181 -20.51 -35.83 -19.07
CA PRO A 181 -20.06 -37.20 -18.88
C PRO A 181 -18.94 -37.36 -19.88
N ARG A 182 -17.71 -37.61 -19.41
CA ARG A 182 -16.65 -38.10 -20.28
C ARG A 182 -17.31 -39.31 -20.89
N SER A 183 -17.82 -39.14 -22.11
CA SER A 183 -18.50 -40.19 -22.85
C SER A 183 -17.52 -41.33 -22.75
N VAL A 184 -17.89 -42.33 -21.97
CA VAL A 184 -17.06 -43.49 -21.76
C VAL A 184 -16.94 -44.04 -23.16
N THR A 185 -15.82 -43.75 -23.81
CA THR A 185 -15.46 -44.27 -25.13
C THR A 185 -15.16 -45.74 -24.88
N THR A 186 -16.23 -46.48 -24.60
CA THR A 186 -16.30 -47.92 -24.55
C THR A 186 -16.34 -48.32 -26.02
N GLY A 187 -15.16 -48.37 -26.63
CA GLY A 187 -15.03 -48.44 -28.07
C GLY A 187 -13.61 -48.76 -28.50
N SER A 188 -13.15 -49.92 -28.05
CA SER A 188 -12.20 -50.80 -28.75
C SER A 188 -11.66 -50.31 -30.10
N SER A 189 -10.38 -49.96 -30.14
CA SER A 189 -9.45 -50.50 -31.13
C SER A 189 -8.03 -50.30 -30.63
N GLU A 190 -7.39 -51.41 -30.33
CA GLU A 190 -5.94 -51.54 -30.21
C GLU A 190 -5.29 -50.92 -31.46
N PHE A 191 -4.79 -49.69 -31.33
CA PHE A 191 -3.82 -49.19 -32.29
C PHE A 191 -2.49 -49.08 -31.56
N HIS A 192 -1.64 -50.05 -31.86
CA HIS A 192 -0.26 -50.16 -31.44
C HIS A 192 0.52 -48.98 -32.04
N THR A 193 0.74 -47.92 -31.26
CA THR A 193 1.70 -46.87 -31.64
C THR A 193 3.09 -47.25 -31.14
N PRO A 194 4.10 -47.29 -32.02
CA PRO A 194 5.46 -47.64 -31.64
C PRO A 194 6.05 -46.58 -30.70
N ASP A 195 6.89 -47.07 -29.79
CA ASP A 195 7.70 -46.30 -28.85
C ASP A 195 8.34 -45.08 -29.51
N PHE A 196 7.84 -43.89 -29.15
CA PHE A 196 8.52 -42.64 -29.44
C PHE A 196 9.18 -42.15 -28.14
N HIS A 197 10.45 -42.53 -27.99
CA HIS A 197 11.38 -41.92 -27.04
C HIS A 197 11.30 -40.39 -27.17
N SER A 198 10.75 -39.73 -26.16
CA SER A 198 10.84 -38.27 -26.03
C SER A 198 12.08 -37.93 -25.20
N PRO A 199 13.13 -37.33 -25.78
CA PRO A 199 14.28 -36.89 -25.03
C PRO A 199 13.96 -35.56 -24.34
N TYR A 200 14.26 -35.52 -23.04
CA TYR A 200 14.44 -34.34 -22.20
C TYR A 200 14.55 -33.01 -22.98
N HIS A 201 13.51 -32.19 -22.91
CA HIS A 201 13.60 -30.81 -23.34
C HIS A 201 13.93 -29.91 -22.14
N SER A 202 15.08 -29.26 -22.29
CA SER A 202 15.81 -28.44 -21.34
C SER A 202 15.08 -27.13 -20.97
N PRO A 203 15.08 -26.69 -19.70
CA PRO A 203 14.55 -25.39 -19.29
C PRO A 203 15.66 -24.34 -19.35
N ASN A 204 15.87 -23.70 -20.51
CA ASN A 204 16.76 -22.53 -20.57
C ASN A 204 16.53 -21.69 -21.84
N GLN A 205 15.41 -20.96 -21.92
CA GLN A 205 15.16 -20.05 -23.05
C GLN A 205 14.21 -18.91 -22.70
N SER A 206 14.57 -18.05 -21.73
CA SER A 206 13.79 -16.82 -21.45
C SER A 206 14.63 -15.58 -21.18
N HIS A 207 15.90 -15.53 -21.59
CA HIS A 207 16.81 -14.45 -21.18
C HIS A 207 17.62 -13.80 -22.33
N ARG A 208 17.04 -13.60 -23.52
CA ARG A 208 17.75 -12.91 -24.61
C ARG A 208 17.02 -11.82 -25.43
N ASP A 209 15.74 -11.53 -25.17
CA ASP A 209 15.02 -10.58 -26.03
C ASP A 209 14.72 -9.20 -25.40
N ILE A 210 15.30 -8.88 -24.23
CA ILE A 210 15.13 -7.56 -23.57
C ILE A 210 16.46 -6.77 -23.51
N GLU A 211 17.28 -6.85 -24.57
CA GLU A 211 18.45 -5.96 -24.73
C GLU A 211 18.43 -5.11 -26.00
N ALA A 212 17.41 -5.25 -26.87
CA ALA A 212 17.37 -4.58 -28.18
C ALA A 212 16.69 -3.18 -28.20
N LEU A 213 16.21 -2.65 -27.06
CA LEU A 213 15.47 -1.36 -27.04
C LEU A 213 16.17 -0.22 -26.26
N ARG A 214 17.42 -0.40 -25.82
CA ARG A 214 18.15 0.59 -25.00
C ARG A 214 19.16 1.46 -25.75
N SER A 215 19.01 1.64 -27.06
CA SER A 215 19.83 2.55 -27.86
C SER A 215 18.95 3.55 -28.63
N GLY A 216 18.49 4.57 -27.92
CA GLY A 216 17.75 5.70 -28.49
C GLY A 216 18.21 6.98 -27.81
N GLY A 217 19.15 7.68 -28.44
CA GLY A 217 19.76 8.90 -27.92
C GLY A 217 18.75 10.00 -27.61
N HIS A 218 19.03 10.77 -26.55
CA HIS A 218 18.31 12.00 -26.27
C HIS A 218 19.29 13.18 -26.17
N ARG A 219 19.04 14.12 -27.08
CA ARG A 219 19.71 15.42 -27.24
C ARG A 219 19.62 16.23 -25.94
N GLY A 220 20.72 16.90 -25.63
CA GLY A 220 20.77 17.94 -24.60
C GLY A 220 19.78 19.07 -24.91
N GLY A 221 18.76 19.18 -24.07
CA GLY A 221 17.95 20.38 -23.92
C GLY A 221 18.40 21.08 -22.64
N GLY A 222 18.89 22.32 -22.76
CA GLY A 222 19.30 23.13 -21.62
C GLY A 222 18.14 23.30 -20.63
N VAL A 223 18.42 23.03 -19.37
CA VAL A 223 17.50 23.23 -18.25
C VAL A 223 17.31 24.74 -18.08
N PRO A 224 16.08 25.28 -18.27
CA PRO A 224 15.81 26.67 -17.94
C PRO A 224 15.94 26.86 -16.41
N SER A 225 16.74 27.86 -16.03
CA SER A 225 16.93 28.27 -14.65
C SER A 225 15.59 28.65 -14.01
N PRO A 226 15.23 28.10 -12.83
CA PRO A 226 13.96 28.41 -12.18
C PRO A 226 13.93 29.88 -11.77
N SER A 227 13.00 30.64 -12.35
CA SER A 227 12.70 31.99 -11.91
C SER A 227 12.09 31.96 -10.50
N PRO A 228 12.48 32.89 -9.60
CA PRO A 228 11.96 32.93 -8.24
C PRO A 228 10.45 33.16 -8.27
N PHE A 229 9.71 32.21 -7.67
CA PHE A 229 8.26 32.28 -7.51
C PHE A 229 7.91 33.49 -6.64
N ARG A 230 7.48 34.59 -7.27
CA ARG A 230 7.05 35.81 -6.58
C ARG A 230 5.57 35.65 -6.21
N PHE A 231 5.29 35.25 -4.98
CA PHE A 231 3.92 35.13 -4.48
C PHE A 231 3.35 36.54 -4.22
N THR A 232 2.51 37.03 -5.13
CA THR A 232 1.72 38.25 -4.93
C THR A 232 0.52 37.91 -4.05
N GLY A 233 0.69 38.04 -2.73
CA GLY A 233 -0.41 37.85 -1.79
C GLY A 233 -1.51 38.89 -2.02
N GLN A 234 -2.72 38.45 -2.38
CA GLN A 234 -3.90 39.30 -2.36
C GLN A 234 -4.26 39.61 -0.90
N SER A 235 -4.21 40.88 -0.52
CA SER A 235 -4.68 41.35 0.78
C SER A 235 -6.21 41.43 0.75
N TYR A 236 -6.87 40.56 1.50
CA TYR A 236 -8.32 40.63 1.69
C TYR A 236 -8.61 41.63 2.83
N LYS A 237 -9.30 42.72 2.49
CA LYS A 237 -9.81 43.69 3.46
C LYS A 237 -11.06 43.07 4.10
N LEU A 238 -10.97 42.65 5.35
CA LEU A 238 -12.15 42.18 6.09
C LEU A 238 -13.10 43.36 6.30
N PRO A 239 -14.42 43.18 6.07
CA PRO A 239 -15.41 44.23 6.35
C PRO A 239 -15.39 44.55 7.84
N ALA A 240 -15.35 45.84 8.16
CA ALA A 240 -15.45 46.31 9.54
C ALA A 240 -16.81 45.85 10.09
N THR A 241 -16.77 45.15 11.21
CA THR A 241 -17.96 44.85 12.01
C THR A 241 -18.28 46.12 12.80
N GLU A 242 -19.39 46.76 12.45
CA GLU A 242 -19.95 47.87 13.23
C GLU A 242 -20.62 47.27 14.47
N ASP A 243 -20.02 47.54 15.64
CA ASP A 243 -20.63 47.31 16.96
C ASP A 243 -21.49 48.51 17.37
#